data_AF-A0AAV0MRE0-F1
#
_entry.id   AF-A0AAV0MRE0-F1
#
_cell.length_a   1.000
_cell.length_b   1.000
_cell.length_c   1.000
_cell.angle_alpha   90.00
_cell.angle_beta   90.00
_cell.angle_gamma   90.00
#
_symmetry.space_group_name_H-M   'P 1'
#
loop_
_entity.id
_entity.type
_entity.pdbx_description
1 polymer ?
#
loop_
_entity_poly.entity_id
_entity_poly.type
_entity_poly.pdbx_seq_one_letter_code
_entity_poly.pdbx_strand_id
1 'polypeptide(L)'
;MDAPLAFGVKTTLLVPSHRQPTDGAYKLPAAALAPYSHCFLKSQHPPKLRSRSTRCRELHAAYPQQRRSGNYGPNIWESHDYSHPPNRDNTTLYWQEEEAEELKKDVKQKVLRFITATGGDDDDDETVARRVLETIDTVQKLGLAYYFETEIQDALEKKIATTSTCRDDLHFSALRFRLLRQAGIWISPDTFQGFLDQGGKFRQEIIGGDARALLSLYEASYLSVPGETLLDEAKSFARSHLQSIIAAADDKVIGPMLANQVKRTLELPSHWRLQRSQVRWHIEQYCNQYSEEIMDPALLRFAMLDYNTVQFLYHSELDELNRWWKYELAIPEKLPFARDRLTESFLWAVGLAQEPHFSYCRKTMSKLVCIVNVVDDVYDIYASLDELHLFTAAIQRWDPSKIDTLPVYMQTCFMAVYNTTNELADHNIMQQGFNSLPFLKQAWQEQCKLYLEEAEAFHTVGFEETFEQYLERGWKSVATSIVLVYTYAASGANLGTQSFEYLLNYPKFTRWVSTANRLINDLATSKAELGRGDILKSVESYMKENDVSEKEARLNIEKQIGETWMKINEEAMANYGDMKMYVNLGLNLARGFRFMYQYGDGNGMPTPMDKDRAMALIWHPFTIKETEETTAV
;
A
#
# COMPACT_ATOMS: atom_id res chain seq x y z
N MET A 1 0.46 41.63 42.10
CA MET A 1 1.23 42.81 41.64
C MET A 1 2.13 42.35 40.51
N ASP A 2 1.68 42.67 39.30
CA ASP A 2 2.42 43.06 38.10
C ASP A 2 3.67 42.31 37.63
N ALA A 3 3.55 41.84 36.38
CA ALA A 3 4.59 41.39 35.44
C ALA A 3 5.56 42.55 35.08
N PRO A 4 6.65 42.41 34.24
CA PRO A 4 6.62 41.73 32.93
C PRO A 4 7.91 41.04 32.38
N LEU A 5 7.69 40.20 31.34
CA LEU A 5 8.42 39.98 30.07
C LEU A 5 9.95 40.12 29.97
N ALA A 6 10.61 39.09 29.38
CA ALA A 6 11.38 39.23 28.13
C ALA A 6 11.84 37.87 27.53
N PHE A 7 11.60 37.71 26.23
CA PHE A 7 12.02 36.64 25.33
C PHE A 7 13.53 36.67 25.00
N GLY A 8 14.11 35.52 24.67
CA GLY A 8 15.45 35.42 24.08
C GLY A 8 15.73 34.05 23.47
N VAL A 9 15.20 33.79 22.26
CA VAL A 9 15.57 32.64 21.42
C VAL A 9 16.84 33.00 20.63
N LYS A 10 17.90 32.17 20.72
CA LYS A 10 19.08 32.26 19.87
C LYS A 10 18.96 31.26 18.72
N THR A 11 18.69 31.77 17.52
CA THR A 11 18.82 31.07 16.24
C THR A 11 20.22 31.35 15.68
N THR A 12 20.99 30.33 15.31
CA THR A 12 22.27 30.50 14.60
C THR A 12 22.08 30.03 13.16
N LEU A 13 22.01 31.01 12.24
CA LEU A 13 22.06 30.83 10.78
C LEU A 13 23.52 30.91 10.33
N LEU A 14 24.00 29.91 9.59
CA LEU A 14 25.26 29.95 8.86
C LEU A 14 24.97 30.22 7.37
N VAL A 15 25.50 31.33 6.88
CA VAL A 15 25.53 31.71 5.45
C VAL A 15 26.93 31.37 4.90
N PRO A 16 27.06 30.78 3.69
CA PRO A 16 28.35 30.72 3.01
C PRO A 16 28.51 31.85 1.97
N SER A 17 29.62 32.58 2.09
CA SER A 17 30.06 33.63 1.17
C SER A 17 30.87 33.08 0.00
N HIS A 18 30.62 33.63 -1.19
CA HIS A 18 31.37 33.48 -2.44
C HIS A 18 32.90 33.62 -2.33
N ARG A 19 33.64 32.77 -3.06
CA ARG A 19 34.91 33.11 -3.72
C ARG A 19 35.07 32.39 -5.07
N GLN A 20 35.53 33.15 -6.05
CA GLN A 20 35.88 32.77 -7.43
C GLN A 20 37.08 31.80 -7.49
N PRO A 21 37.24 31.04 -8.60
CA PRO A 21 38.52 30.47 -8.97
C PRO A 21 39.15 31.17 -10.19
N THR A 22 40.48 31.09 -10.18
CA THR A 22 41.51 31.71 -11.01
C THR A 22 41.76 30.99 -12.35
N ASP A 23 42.26 31.77 -13.31
CA ASP A 23 42.85 31.36 -14.59
C ASP A 23 43.95 30.29 -14.48
N GLY A 24 44.00 29.38 -15.47
CA GLY A 24 45.07 28.42 -15.67
C GLY A 24 45.00 27.77 -17.05
N ALA A 25 45.78 28.30 -17.99
CA ALA A 25 45.82 27.92 -19.40
C ALA A 25 46.46 26.56 -19.68
N TYR A 26 45.95 25.82 -20.66
CA TYR A 26 46.78 24.94 -21.52
C TYR A 26 46.31 24.99 -22.98
N LYS A 27 47.29 25.30 -23.84
CA LYS A 27 47.22 25.44 -25.30
C LYS A 27 47.20 24.08 -25.99
N LEU A 28 46.45 23.95 -27.08
CA LEU A 28 46.66 22.97 -28.15
C LEU A 28 46.80 23.73 -29.48
N PRO A 29 47.87 23.52 -30.28
CA PRO A 29 47.93 24.05 -31.63
C PRO A 29 47.58 23.00 -32.69
N ALA A 30 46.96 23.48 -33.76
CA ALA A 30 46.74 22.79 -35.02
C ALA A 30 47.89 23.06 -36.02
N ALA A 31 47.87 22.28 -37.13
CA ALA A 31 48.62 22.42 -38.39
C ALA A 31 50.07 21.88 -38.42
N ALA A 32 50.63 21.38 -39.53
CA ALA A 32 50.17 20.82 -40.80
C ALA A 32 51.43 20.35 -41.58
N LEU A 33 51.22 19.60 -42.67
CA LEU A 33 52.06 19.45 -43.88
C LEU A 33 53.19 18.41 -43.93
N ALA A 34 53.06 17.58 -44.99
CA ALA A 34 53.96 16.61 -45.63
C ALA A 34 55.24 17.29 -46.23
N PRO A 35 56.21 16.65 -46.98
CA PRO A 35 55.98 15.59 -48.01
C PRO A 35 57.15 14.61 -48.43
N TYR A 36 56.84 13.71 -49.41
CA TYR A 36 57.68 13.11 -50.49
C TYR A 36 58.84 12.13 -50.12
N SER A 37 59.22 11.03 -50.80
CA SER A 37 58.90 10.25 -52.04
C SER A 37 59.59 8.86 -51.89
N HIS A 38 59.17 7.75 -52.53
CA HIS A 38 59.65 7.33 -53.86
C HIS A 38 58.89 6.11 -54.41
N CYS A 39 58.72 6.14 -55.74
CA CYS A 39 57.98 5.24 -56.63
C CYS A 39 58.59 3.83 -56.82
N PHE A 40 57.74 2.89 -57.28
CA PHE A 40 57.94 2.22 -58.58
C PHE A 40 56.59 1.93 -59.27
N LEU A 41 56.50 2.38 -60.53
CA LEU A 41 55.40 2.18 -61.48
C LEU A 41 55.64 0.91 -62.31
N LYS A 42 54.56 0.24 -62.74
CA LYS A 42 54.31 0.00 -64.18
C LYS A 42 52.82 -0.32 -64.41
N SER A 43 52.32 0.30 -65.48
CA SER A 43 50.94 0.42 -65.92
C SER A 43 50.49 -0.74 -66.82
N GLN A 44 49.17 -0.94 -66.96
CA GLN A 44 48.43 -0.86 -68.24
C GLN A 44 46.90 -0.86 -68.00
N HIS A 45 46.17 -0.25 -68.94
CA HIS A 45 44.86 0.44 -68.83
C HIS A 45 43.59 -0.44 -69.11
N PRO A 46 42.34 0.10 -68.96
CA PRO A 46 41.14 -0.60 -68.46
C PRO A 46 40.09 -0.97 -69.54
N PRO A 47 38.89 -1.48 -69.17
CA PRO A 47 37.70 -0.63 -69.35
C PRO A 47 36.56 -0.76 -68.31
N LYS A 48 36.02 0.42 -67.98
CA LYS A 48 34.60 0.84 -67.79
C LYS A 48 33.56 -0.10 -67.13
N LEU A 49 33.14 0.35 -65.95
CA LEU A 49 31.83 0.26 -65.29
C LEU A 49 30.64 -0.24 -66.13
N ARG A 50 29.98 -1.29 -65.61
CA ARG A 50 28.53 -1.48 -65.68
C ARG A 50 27.99 -1.73 -64.28
N SER A 51 27.07 -0.88 -63.86
CA SER A 51 26.28 -1.03 -62.64
C SER A 51 25.33 -2.21 -62.77
N ARG A 52 25.33 -3.10 -61.77
CA ARG A 52 24.19 -3.97 -61.43
C ARG A 52 24.16 -4.16 -59.91
N SER A 53 23.41 -3.27 -59.28
CA SER A 53 22.70 -3.54 -58.03
C SER A 53 21.70 -4.67 -58.30
N THR A 54 21.80 -5.81 -57.61
CA THR A 54 20.71 -6.42 -56.80
C THR A 54 21.16 -7.73 -56.14
N ARG A 55 20.64 -7.96 -54.92
CA ARG A 55 20.48 -9.24 -54.19
C ARG A 55 21.70 -9.88 -53.52
N CYS A 56 22.00 -9.37 -52.31
CA CYS A 56 22.32 -10.20 -51.15
C CYS A 56 21.45 -9.74 -49.96
N ARG A 57 20.17 -10.09 -49.98
CA ARG A 57 19.27 -10.08 -48.82
C ARG A 57 18.22 -11.13 -49.09
N GLU A 58 18.44 -12.32 -48.57
CA GLU A 58 17.45 -13.38 -48.35
C GLU A 58 18.24 -14.54 -47.76
N LEU A 59 18.42 -14.53 -46.43
CA LEU A 59 18.69 -15.70 -45.56
C LEU A 59 18.71 -15.26 -44.08
N HIS A 60 17.67 -14.53 -43.67
CA HIS A 60 17.16 -14.60 -42.31
C HIS A 60 15.69 -14.98 -42.44
N ALA A 61 15.46 -16.27 -42.67
CA ALA A 61 14.18 -16.86 -42.32
C ALA A 61 14.10 -16.75 -40.79
N ALA A 62 13.39 -15.72 -40.32
CA ALA A 62 13.01 -15.61 -38.92
C ALA A 62 12.17 -16.85 -38.60
N TYR A 63 12.75 -17.80 -37.87
CA TYR A 63 11.92 -18.71 -37.09
C TYR A 63 11.01 -17.81 -36.24
N PRO A 64 9.68 -18.00 -36.26
CA PRO A 64 8.82 -17.24 -35.38
C PRO A 64 9.29 -17.50 -33.95
N GLN A 65 9.85 -16.47 -33.31
CA GLN A 65 10.26 -16.54 -31.92
C GLN A 65 8.97 -16.81 -31.13
N GLN A 66 8.86 -18.01 -30.58
CA GLN A 66 7.66 -18.44 -29.89
C GLN A 66 7.49 -17.56 -28.64
N ARG A 67 6.45 -16.71 -28.64
CA ARG A 67 6.10 -15.85 -27.51
C ARG A 67 5.81 -16.71 -26.29
N ARG A 68 6.35 -16.36 -25.12
CA ARG A 68 5.92 -16.99 -23.86
C ARG A 68 4.54 -16.46 -23.48
N SER A 69 3.85 -17.22 -22.64
CA SER A 69 2.55 -16.88 -22.08
C SER A 69 2.59 -17.13 -20.58
N GLY A 70 1.96 -16.23 -19.80
CA GLY A 70 1.76 -16.42 -18.36
C GLY A 70 0.69 -17.46 -18.05
N ASN A 71 -0.08 -17.90 -19.07
CA ASN A 71 -1.23 -18.79 -18.93
C ASN A 71 -2.26 -18.29 -17.91
N TYR A 72 -2.51 -16.98 -17.92
CA TYR A 72 -3.45 -16.35 -17.01
C TYR A 72 -4.87 -16.90 -17.21
N GLY A 73 -5.53 -17.21 -16.09
CA GLY A 73 -6.95 -17.55 -16.10
C GLY A 73 -7.82 -16.37 -16.53
N PRO A 74 -9.04 -16.63 -17.04
CA PRO A 74 -9.97 -15.59 -17.44
C PRO A 74 -10.33 -14.67 -16.27
N ASN A 75 -10.90 -13.52 -16.58
CA ASN A 75 -11.41 -12.60 -15.57
C ASN A 75 -12.55 -13.30 -14.79
N ILE A 76 -12.37 -13.53 -13.48
CA ILE A 76 -13.35 -14.22 -12.63
C ILE A 76 -14.67 -13.43 -12.45
N TRP A 77 -14.71 -12.20 -12.97
CA TRP A 77 -15.83 -11.27 -12.98
C TRP A 77 -16.48 -11.12 -14.36
N GLU A 78 -16.10 -11.93 -15.36
CA GLU A 78 -16.62 -11.80 -16.72
C GLU A 78 -18.15 -11.92 -16.80
N SER A 79 -18.74 -12.78 -15.98
CA SER A 79 -20.20 -12.95 -15.86
C SER A 79 -20.85 -11.98 -14.86
N HIS A 80 -20.07 -11.12 -14.21
CA HIS A 80 -20.58 -10.22 -13.18
C HIS A 80 -21.10 -8.94 -13.81
N ASP A 81 -22.31 -8.55 -13.43
CA ASP A 81 -22.92 -7.34 -13.96
C ASP A 81 -22.47 -6.11 -13.15
N TYR A 82 -21.61 -5.30 -13.77
CA TYR A 82 -21.16 -4.01 -13.21
C TYR A 82 -22.22 -2.90 -13.34
N SER A 83 -23.24 -3.10 -14.17
CA SER A 83 -24.24 -2.07 -14.50
C SER A 83 -25.44 -2.06 -13.55
N HIS A 84 -25.57 -3.08 -12.70
CA HIS A 84 -26.63 -3.17 -11.71
C HIS A 84 -26.04 -2.99 -10.29
N PRO A 85 -26.19 -1.78 -9.69
CA PRO A 85 -25.77 -1.59 -8.31
C PRO A 85 -26.54 -2.56 -7.40
N PRO A 86 -25.89 -3.11 -6.35
CA PRO A 86 -26.62 -3.79 -5.31
C PRO A 86 -27.71 -2.85 -4.79
N ASN A 87 -28.97 -3.32 -4.77
CA ASN A 87 -30.10 -2.58 -4.19
C ASN A 87 -30.50 -1.26 -4.87
N ARG A 88 -30.78 -1.27 -6.18
CA ARG A 88 -31.69 -0.23 -6.72
C ARG A 88 -33.10 -0.32 -6.10
N ASP A 89 -33.51 -1.52 -5.68
CA ASP A 89 -34.88 -1.80 -5.22
C ASP A 89 -35.04 -2.06 -3.70
N ASN A 90 -33.97 -2.26 -2.91
CA ASN A 90 -34.09 -2.33 -1.44
C ASN A 90 -33.35 -1.17 -0.73
N THR A 91 -34.13 -0.25 -0.18
CA THR A 91 -33.92 0.41 1.13
C THR A 91 -32.63 1.21 1.41
N THR A 92 -31.82 1.58 0.40
CA THR A 92 -30.68 2.51 0.64
C THR A 92 -30.82 3.86 -0.06
N LEU A 93 -31.72 3.97 -1.06
CA LEU A 93 -32.02 5.21 -1.78
C LEU A 93 -33.36 5.86 -1.39
N TYR A 94 -34.10 5.26 -0.45
CA TYR A 94 -35.41 5.75 0.04
C TYR A 94 -35.41 5.98 1.56
N TRP A 95 -34.28 6.40 2.12
CA TRP A 95 -34.35 7.21 3.34
C TRP A 95 -34.73 8.62 2.88
N GLN A 96 -35.63 9.31 3.60
CA GLN A 96 -35.69 10.76 3.45
C GLN A 96 -34.27 11.24 3.76
N GLU A 97 -33.55 11.81 2.79
CA GLU A 97 -32.14 12.24 2.95
C GLU A 97 -31.93 13.02 4.26
N GLU A 98 -32.99 13.72 4.68
CA GLU A 98 -33.14 14.42 5.95
C GLU A 98 -32.92 13.52 7.19
N GLU A 99 -33.61 12.38 7.34
CA GLU A 99 -33.48 11.50 8.52
C GLU A 99 -32.07 10.90 8.66
N ALA A 100 -31.45 10.53 7.54
CA ALA A 100 -30.10 9.98 7.54
C ALA A 100 -29.06 11.05 7.89
N GLU A 101 -29.24 12.28 7.38
CA GLU A 101 -28.38 13.41 7.74
C GLU A 101 -28.60 13.88 9.18
N GLU A 102 -29.83 13.83 9.71
CA GLU A 102 -30.12 14.08 11.12
C GLU A 102 -29.44 13.07 12.04
N LEU A 103 -29.61 11.76 11.78
CA LEU A 103 -28.94 10.71 12.54
C LEU A 103 -27.40 10.90 12.51
N LYS A 104 -26.85 11.16 11.33
CA LYS A 104 -25.42 11.42 11.15
C LYS A 104 -24.96 12.63 11.95
N LYS A 105 -25.73 13.72 11.96
CA LYS A 105 -25.44 14.92 12.73
C LYS A 105 -25.46 14.64 14.24
N ASP A 106 -26.48 13.94 14.72
CA ASP A 106 -26.66 13.63 16.13
C ASP A 106 -25.58 12.68 16.66
N VAL A 107 -25.29 11.61 15.93
CA VAL A 107 -24.22 10.67 16.27
C VAL A 107 -22.86 11.36 16.24
N LYS A 108 -22.60 12.21 15.24
CA LYS A 108 -21.37 13.01 15.21
C LYS A 108 -21.24 13.91 16.42
N GLN A 109 -22.30 14.63 16.81
CA GLN A 109 -22.27 15.46 18.01
C GLN A 109 -22.04 14.63 19.28
N LYS A 110 -22.68 13.47 19.39
CA LYS A 110 -22.50 12.55 20.53
C LYS A 110 -21.06 12.05 20.63
N VAL A 111 -20.50 11.53 19.53
CA VAL A 111 -19.10 11.07 19.46
C VAL A 111 -18.13 12.21 19.78
N LEU A 112 -18.37 13.39 19.20
CA LEU A 112 -17.56 14.57 19.44
C LEU A 112 -17.51 14.91 20.94
N ARG A 113 -18.67 14.93 21.61
CA ARG A 113 -18.75 15.17 23.06
C ARG A 113 -17.92 14.18 23.87
N PHE A 114 -17.88 12.91 23.49
CA PHE A 114 -17.07 11.91 24.18
C PHE A 114 -15.57 12.09 23.92
N ILE A 115 -15.17 12.39 22.68
CA ILE A 115 -13.76 12.62 22.32
C ILE A 115 -13.22 13.89 23.01
N THR A 116 -14.02 14.96 23.05
CA THR A 116 -13.61 16.26 23.61
C THR A 116 -14.02 16.46 25.07
N ALA A 117 -14.56 15.45 25.74
CA ALA A 117 -15.05 15.56 27.12
C ALA A 117 -13.96 16.11 28.05
N THR A 118 -14.30 16.95 29.03
CA THR A 118 -13.34 17.47 30.02
C THR A 118 -13.53 16.88 31.42
N GLY A 119 -14.33 15.81 31.55
CA GLY A 119 -14.78 15.27 32.84
C GLY A 119 -15.91 16.10 33.45
N GLY A 120 -16.77 15.47 34.25
CA GLY A 120 -17.62 16.18 35.21
C GLY A 120 -16.85 16.53 36.49
N ASP A 121 -17.47 17.29 37.40
CA ASP A 121 -16.84 17.70 38.68
C ASP A 121 -16.38 16.50 39.55
N ASP A 122 -16.93 15.30 39.31
CA ASP A 122 -16.66 14.06 40.05
C ASP A 122 -15.80 13.02 39.28
N ASP A 123 -15.46 13.26 38.00
CA ASP A 123 -14.70 12.29 37.19
C ASP A 123 -13.19 12.53 37.30
N ASP A 124 -12.40 11.49 37.60
CA ASP A 124 -10.93 11.58 37.51
C ASP A 124 -10.43 11.55 36.04
N ASP A 125 -9.22 12.09 35.83
CA ASP A 125 -8.60 12.20 34.50
C ASP A 125 -8.46 10.84 33.79
N GLU A 126 -8.27 9.75 34.55
CA GLU A 126 -8.12 8.40 34.01
C GLU A 126 -9.45 7.86 33.44
N THR A 127 -10.54 8.05 34.16
CA THR A 127 -11.89 7.64 33.76
C THR A 127 -12.33 8.39 32.51
N VAL A 128 -11.96 9.67 32.41
CA VAL A 128 -12.18 10.45 31.20
C VAL A 128 -11.30 9.92 30.04
N ALA A 129 -10.02 9.66 30.28
CA ALA A 129 -9.11 9.15 29.25
C ALA A 129 -9.54 7.78 28.71
N ARG A 130 -10.05 6.90 29.58
CA ARG A 130 -10.56 5.58 29.21
C ARG A 130 -11.73 5.70 28.23
N ARG A 131 -12.73 6.53 28.55
CA ARG A 131 -13.88 6.80 27.68
C ARG A 131 -13.46 7.37 26.32
N VAL A 132 -12.50 8.29 26.29
CA VAL A 132 -11.96 8.85 25.03
C VAL A 132 -11.30 7.77 24.20
N LEU A 133 -10.40 6.97 24.77
CA LEU A 133 -9.68 5.91 24.06
C LEU A 133 -10.64 4.84 23.50
N GLU A 134 -11.61 4.41 24.29
CA GLU A 134 -12.61 3.43 23.86
C GLU A 134 -13.51 3.99 22.75
N THR A 135 -13.87 5.27 22.82
CA THR A 135 -14.63 5.96 21.76
C THR A 135 -13.82 6.03 20.46
N ILE A 136 -12.56 6.46 20.53
CA ILE A 136 -11.67 6.55 19.36
C ILE A 136 -11.50 5.16 18.73
N ASP A 137 -11.22 4.13 19.52
CA ASP A 137 -11.03 2.76 19.04
C ASP A 137 -12.30 2.21 18.38
N THR A 138 -13.47 2.47 18.98
CA THR A 138 -14.77 2.05 18.45
C THR A 138 -15.05 2.72 17.11
N VAL A 139 -14.89 4.05 17.04
CA VAL A 139 -15.14 4.83 15.81
C VAL A 139 -14.17 4.45 14.69
N GLN A 140 -12.90 4.17 14.99
CA GLN A 140 -11.93 3.65 14.02
C GLN A 140 -12.34 2.26 13.51
N LYS A 141 -12.69 1.33 14.40
CA LYS A 141 -13.12 -0.03 14.04
C LYS A 141 -14.41 -0.04 13.21
N LEU A 142 -15.34 0.87 13.50
CA LEU A 142 -16.58 1.05 12.74
C LEU A 142 -16.38 1.78 11.41
N GLY A 143 -15.16 2.21 11.08
CA GLY A 143 -14.85 2.88 9.81
C GLY A 143 -15.36 4.32 9.72
N LEU A 144 -15.61 4.98 10.86
CA LEU A 144 -16.18 6.32 10.94
C LEU A 144 -15.16 7.41 11.30
N ALA A 145 -13.90 7.03 11.53
CA ALA A 145 -12.86 7.95 12.02
C ALA A 145 -12.57 9.14 11.10
N TYR A 146 -12.79 8.99 9.79
CA TYR A 146 -12.57 10.08 8.83
C TYR A 146 -13.51 11.28 9.02
N TYR A 147 -14.55 11.16 9.85
CA TYR A 147 -15.40 12.28 10.25
C TYR A 147 -14.86 13.10 11.42
N PHE A 148 -13.82 12.60 12.11
CA PHE A 148 -13.32 13.14 13.37
C PHE A 148 -11.78 13.23 13.39
N GLU A 149 -11.12 13.28 12.24
CA GLU A 149 -9.66 13.13 12.16
C GLU A 149 -8.92 14.17 13.01
N THR A 150 -9.37 15.43 12.97
CA THR A 150 -8.80 16.54 13.73
C THR A 150 -9.02 16.33 15.22
N GLU A 151 -10.23 15.97 15.62
CA GLU A 151 -10.62 15.82 17.02
C GLU A 151 -9.98 14.59 17.67
N ILE A 152 -9.84 13.51 16.91
CA ILE A 152 -9.08 12.32 17.33
C ILE A 152 -7.61 12.70 17.55
N GLN A 153 -6.97 13.38 16.59
CA GLN A 153 -5.57 13.79 16.73
C GLN A 153 -5.38 14.69 17.95
N ASP A 154 -6.22 15.72 18.08
CA ASP A 154 -6.17 16.67 19.20
C ASP A 154 -6.37 15.99 20.56
N ALA A 155 -7.33 15.07 20.67
CA ALA A 155 -7.57 14.33 21.90
C ALA A 155 -6.38 13.43 22.27
N LEU A 156 -5.77 12.77 21.28
CA LEU A 156 -4.60 11.93 21.50
C LEU A 156 -3.39 12.75 21.95
N GLU A 157 -3.10 13.88 21.30
CA GLU A 157 -1.95 14.72 21.59
C GLU A 157 -2.08 15.51 22.89
N LYS A 158 -3.20 16.20 23.08
CA LYS A 158 -3.34 17.20 24.15
C LYS A 158 -3.73 16.58 25.49
N LYS A 159 -4.42 15.44 25.45
CA LYS A 159 -5.03 14.82 26.62
C LYS A 159 -4.51 13.43 26.91
N ILE A 160 -4.61 12.50 25.96
CA ILE A 160 -4.22 11.11 26.22
C ILE A 160 -2.70 10.99 26.43
N ALA A 161 -1.89 11.71 25.66
CA ALA A 161 -0.44 11.69 25.81
C ALA A 161 0.03 12.22 27.18
N THR A 162 -0.75 13.11 27.80
CA THR A 162 -0.42 13.74 29.09
C THR A 162 -1.00 13.00 30.30
N THR A 163 -2.01 12.13 30.12
CA THR A 163 -2.58 11.31 31.19
C THR A 163 -1.53 10.35 31.78
N SER A 164 -1.51 10.21 33.12
CA SER A 164 -0.64 9.26 33.82
C SER A 164 -0.93 7.81 33.40
N THR A 165 0.10 6.97 33.43
CA THR A 165 -0.03 5.54 33.12
C THR A 165 -0.73 4.81 34.25
N CYS A 166 -1.79 4.06 33.93
CA CYS A 166 -2.45 3.16 34.87
C CYS A 166 -1.62 1.88 35.01
N ARG A 167 -1.09 1.61 36.22
CA ARG A 167 -0.22 0.46 36.48
C ARG A 167 -0.96 -0.86 36.68
N ASP A 168 -2.28 -0.78 36.84
CA ASP A 168 -3.12 -1.93 37.21
C ASP A 168 -4.06 -2.36 36.08
N ASP A 169 -4.26 -1.54 35.04
CA ASP A 169 -5.09 -1.85 33.87
C ASP A 169 -4.23 -2.06 32.60
N LEU A 170 -3.98 -3.33 32.28
CA LEU A 170 -3.23 -3.73 31.11
C LEU A 170 -3.96 -3.39 29.80
N HIS A 171 -5.29 -3.52 29.78
CA HIS A 171 -6.09 -3.23 28.60
C HIS A 171 -5.99 -1.75 28.24
N PHE A 172 -6.18 -0.86 29.23
CA PHE A 172 -6.03 0.58 29.07
C PHE A 172 -4.63 0.97 28.63
N SER A 173 -3.59 0.45 29.31
CA SER A 173 -2.19 0.76 28.97
C SER A 173 -1.83 0.34 27.54
N ALA A 174 -2.26 -0.84 27.11
CA ALA A 174 -2.01 -1.34 25.77
C ALA A 174 -2.83 -0.58 24.70
N LEU A 175 -4.09 -0.25 24.98
CA LEU A 175 -4.92 0.55 24.08
C LEU A 175 -4.35 1.95 23.88
N ARG A 176 -3.96 2.61 24.97
CA ARG A 176 -3.29 3.92 24.96
C ARG A 176 -2.00 3.88 24.15
N PHE A 177 -1.12 2.90 24.43
CA PHE A 177 0.13 2.72 23.70
C PHE A 177 -0.13 2.58 22.19
N ARG A 178 -1.07 1.71 21.83
CA ARG A 178 -1.42 1.45 20.43
C ARG A 178 -1.92 2.69 19.72
N LEU A 179 -2.93 3.37 20.26
CA LEU A 179 -3.55 4.53 19.61
C LEU A 179 -2.58 5.72 19.49
N LEU A 180 -1.74 5.97 20.51
CA LEU A 180 -0.72 7.02 20.44
C LEU A 180 0.32 6.73 19.33
N ARG A 181 0.87 5.51 19.30
CA ARG A 181 1.84 5.12 18.25
C ARG A 181 1.21 5.15 16.85
N GLN A 182 -0.04 4.71 16.71
CA GLN A 182 -0.77 4.81 15.43
C GLN A 182 -0.98 6.26 14.96
N ALA A 183 -1.09 7.21 15.89
CA ALA A 183 -1.23 8.64 15.60
C ALA A 183 0.11 9.38 15.43
N GLY A 184 1.24 8.65 15.36
CA GLY A 184 2.56 9.26 15.22
C GLY A 184 3.13 9.83 16.52
N ILE A 185 2.50 9.57 17.67
CA ILE A 185 2.91 10.11 18.98
C ILE A 185 3.80 9.08 19.69
N TRP A 186 5.04 9.47 19.98
CA TRP A 186 5.99 8.58 20.63
C TRP A 186 5.64 8.34 22.10
N ILE A 187 5.62 7.07 22.49
CA ILE A 187 5.49 6.61 23.87
C ILE A 187 6.41 5.41 24.10
N SER A 188 7.13 5.39 25.22
CA SER A 188 8.06 4.30 25.55
C SER A 188 7.30 3.01 25.91
N PRO A 189 7.83 1.82 25.52
CA PRO A 189 7.36 0.54 26.05
C PRO A 189 7.41 0.44 27.58
N ASP A 190 8.14 1.33 28.26
CA ASP A 190 8.22 1.40 29.72
C ASP A 190 6.86 1.57 30.40
N THR A 191 5.84 2.01 29.67
CA THR A 191 4.45 1.99 30.15
C THR A 191 4.00 0.60 30.63
N PHE A 192 4.66 -0.47 30.18
CA PHE A 192 4.34 -1.84 30.58
C PHE A 192 5.16 -2.36 31.77
N GLN A 193 6.14 -1.61 32.29
CA GLN A 193 6.97 -2.05 33.43
C GLN A 193 6.12 -2.40 34.66
N GLY A 194 5.00 -1.71 34.84
CA GLY A 194 4.04 -1.97 35.92
C GLY A 194 3.47 -3.38 35.91
N PHE A 195 3.53 -4.12 34.80
CA PHE A 195 2.99 -5.48 34.64
C PHE A 195 4.05 -6.59 34.71
N LEU A 196 5.30 -6.24 35.00
CA LEU A 196 6.42 -7.19 35.09
C LEU A 196 6.66 -7.68 36.52
N ASP A 197 7.19 -8.89 36.67
CA ASP A 197 7.68 -9.45 37.93
C ASP A 197 9.09 -8.93 38.24
N GLN A 198 9.65 -9.35 39.38
CA GLN A 198 11.02 -8.98 39.78
C GLN A 198 12.11 -9.51 38.82
N GLY A 199 11.78 -10.54 38.02
CA GLY A 199 12.65 -11.08 36.97
C GLY A 199 12.51 -10.36 35.63
N GLY A 200 11.70 -9.30 35.56
CA GLY A 200 11.45 -8.54 34.35
C GLY A 200 10.47 -9.21 33.38
N LYS A 201 9.76 -10.26 33.79
CA LYS A 201 8.79 -10.97 32.95
C LYS A 201 7.36 -10.58 33.23
N PHE A 202 6.47 -10.65 32.24
CA PHE A 202 5.05 -10.38 32.48
C PHE A 202 4.45 -11.29 33.58
N ARG A 203 3.83 -10.67 34.61
CA ARG A 203 3.27 -11.37 35.78
C ARG A 203 2.10 -12.26 35.36
N GLN A 204 2.27 -13.57 35.52
CA GLN A 204 1.22 -14.58 35.28
C GLN A 204 -0.12 -14.24 35.98
N GLU A 205 -0.03 -13.65 37.18
CA GLU A 205 -1.15 -13.31 38.05
C GLU A 205 -2.06 -12.21 37.50
N ILE A 206 -1.52 -11.25 36.73
CA ILE A 206 -2.33 -10.21 36.06
C ILE A 206 -3.08 -10.80 34.85
N ILE A 207 -2.55 -11.88 34.30
CA ILE A 207 -2.85 -12.36 32.94
C ILE A 207 -3.67 -13.66 32.93
N GLY A 208 -3.86 -14.31 34.07
CA GLY A 208 -4.49 -15.63 34.22
C GLY A 208 -5.97 -15.76 33.85
N GLY A 209 -6.46 -15.05 32.82
CA GLY A 209 -7.79 -15.25 32.24
C GLY A 209 -8.32 -14.09 31.38
N ASP A 210 -7.77 -12.88 31.48
CA ASP A 210 -8.29 -11.73 30.73
C ASP A 210 -7.83 -11.73 29.26
N ALA A 211 -8.60 -12.43 28.43
CA ALA A 211 -8.41 -12.46 26.98
C ALA A 211 -8.48 -11.06 26.34
N ARG A 212 -9.25 -10.11 26.89
CA ARG A 212 -9.38 -8.76 26.34
C ARG A 212 -8.10 -7.94 26.59
N ALA A 213 -7.54 -8.01 27.78
CA ALA A 213 -6.26 -7.37 28.09
C ALA A 213 -5.11 -7.97 27.26
N LEU A 214 -5.06 -9.30 27.15
CA LEU A 214 -4.08 -10.00 26.32
C LEU A 214 -4.18 -9.64 24.84
N LEU A 215 -5.39 -9.52 24.30
CA LEU A 215 -5.60 -9.08 22.92
C LEU A 215 -5.07 -7.65 22.70
N SER A 216 -5.35 -6.73 23.61
CA SER A 216 -4.83 -5.37 23.51
C SER A 216 -3.30 -5.35 23.56
N LEU A 217 -2.68 -6.11 24.47
CA LEU A 217 -1.22 -6.22 24.57
C LEU A 217 -0.61 -6.80 23.28
N TYR A 218 -1.22 -7.86 22.74
CA TYR A 218 -0.79 -8.46 21.48
C TYR A 218 -0.86 -7.45 20.33
N GLU A 219 -1.98 -6.75 20.14
CA GLU A 219 -2.14 -5.74 19.09
C GLU A 219 -1.15 -4.56 19.26
N ALA A 220 -0.94 -4.09 20.49
CA ALA A 220 0.02 -3.04 20.79
C ALA A 220 1.47 -3.44 20.45
N SER A 221 1.83 -4.71 20.66
CA SER A 221 3.19 -5.21 20.42
C SER A 221 3.61 -5.19 18.94
N TYR A 222 2.68 -5.06 18.00
CA TYR A 222 2.98 -4.96 16.56
C TYR A 222 3.38 -3.55 16.11
N LEU A 223 3.32 -2.57 17.01
CA LEU A 223 3.84 -1.21 16.81
C LEU A 223 5.31 -1.07 17.28
N SER A 224 5.96 -2.20 17.57
CA SER A 224 7.36 -2.21 17.99
C SER A 224 8.29 -1.64 16.91
N VAL A 225 9.35 -0.98 17.36
CA VAL A 225 10.48 -0.54 16.53
C VAL A 225 11.74 -1.34 16.90
N PRO A 226 12.81 -1.32 16.08
CA PRO A 226 14.03 -2.07 16.37
C PRO A 226 14.60 -1.73 17.76
N GLY A 227 14.94 -2.77 18.54
CA GLY A 227 15.52 -2.64 19.88
C GLY A 227 14.53 -2.67 21.04
N GLU A 228 13.22 -2.65 20.80
CA GLU A 228 12.18 -2.71 21.84
C GLU A 228 11.90 -4.16 22.30
N THR A 229 12.87 -4.80 22.96
CA THR A 229 12.79 -6.20 23.41
C THR A 229 11.60 -6.48 24.34
N LEU A 230 11.15 -5.49 25.12
CA LEU A 230 9.96 -5.60 25.97
C LEU A 230 8.69 -5.88 25.16
N LEU A 231 8.56 -5.30 23.97
CA LEU A 231 7.39 -5.57 23.11
C LEU A 231 7.48 -6.92 22.42
N ASP A 232 8.68 -7.42 22.12
CA ASP A 232 8.85 -8.79 21.62
C ASP A 232 8.50 -9.84 22.68
N GLU A 233 8.86 -9.57 23.94
CA GLU A 233 8.39 -10.36 25.07
C GLU A 233 6.86 -10.28 25.19
N ALA A 234 6.28 -9.07 25.17
CA ALA A 234 4.84 -8.85 25.26
C ALA A 234 4.08 -9.61 24.16
N LYS A 235 4.58 -9.58 22.92
CA LYS A 235 4.05 -10.30 21.76
C LYS A 235 4.04 -11.81 22.01
N SER A 236 5.18 -12.37 22.42
CA SER A 236 5.36 -13.80 22.66
C SER A 236 4.51 -14.29 23.83
N PHE A 237 4.49 -13.49 24.90
CA PHE A 237 3.71 -13.73 26.10
C PHE A 237 2.21 -13.74 25.80
N ALA A 238 1.69 -12.67 25.19
CA ALA A 238 0.26 -12.58 24.87
C ALA A 238 -0.18 -13.67 23.89
N ARG A 239 0.62 -13.95 22.85
CA ARG A 239 0.34 -15.02 21.89
C ARG A 239 0.17 -16.39 22.56
N SER A 240 1.09 -16.75 23.44
CA SER A 240 1.08 -18.06 24.11
C SER A 240 -0.14 -18.25 25.01
N HIS A 241 -0.55 -17.20 25.73
CA HIS A 241 -1.73 -17.25 26.60
C HIS A 241 -3.03 -17.24 25.78
N LEU A 242 -3.12 -16.43 24.73
CA LEU A 242 -4.27 -16.44 23.81
C LEU A 242 -4.47 -17.80 23.14
N GLN A 243 -3.38 -18.45 22.72
CA GLN A 243 -3.42 -19.82 22.18
C GLN A 243 -3.88 -20.83 23.23
N SER A 244 -3.40 -20.69 24.48
CA SER A 244 -3.80 -21.55 25.59
C SER A 244 -5.28 -21.37 25.94
N ILE A 245 -5.79 -20.14 25.91
CA ILE A 245 -7.21 -19.82 26.13
C ILE A 245 -8.08 -20.49 25.06
N ILE A 246 -7.70 -20.42 23.78
CA ILE A 246 -8.44 -21.11 22.70
C ILE A 246 -8.37 -22.63 22.87
N ALA A 247 -7.22 -23.18 23.27
CA ALA A 247 -7.04 -24.62 23.41
C ALA A 247 -7.76 -25.21 24.64
N ALA A 248 -7.86 -24.46 25.73
CA ALA A 248 -8.48 -24.88 26.97
C ALA A 248 -10.01 -24.71 26.99
N ALA A 249 -10.55 -23.82 26.16
CA ALA A 249 -11.98 -23.54 26.11
C ALA A 249 -12.72 -24.46 25.13
N ASP A 250 -13.71 -25.21 25.63
CA ASP A 250 -14.96 -25.41 24.87
C ASP A 250 -15.53 -23.99 24.66
N ASP A 251 -16.03 -23.61 23.46
CA ASP A 251 -16.42 -22.23 23.07
C ASP A 251 -17.39 -21.52 24.06
N LYS A 252 -17.89 -22.25 25.06
CA LYS A 252 -18.76 -21.85 26.17
C LYS A 252 -18.10 -20.99 27.27
N VAL A 253 -16.78 -20.99 27.45
CA VAL A 253 -16.14 -20.29 28.61
C VAL A 253 -15.82 -18.81 28.34
N ILE A 254 -15.25 -18.48 27.19
CA ILE A 254 -14.93 -17.09 26.78
C ILE A 254 -15.99 -16.49 25.85
N GLY A 255 -16.97 -17.30 25.44
CA GLY A 255 -17.98 -16.96 24.45
C GLY A 255 -17.44 -17.04 23.01
N PRO A 256 -18.30 -17.43 22.05
CA PRO A 256 -17.88 -17.68 20.66
C PRO A 256 -17.36 -16.42 19.95
N MET A 257 -17.85 -15.24 20.31
CA MET A 257 -17.41 -13.96 19.73
C MET A 257 -15.95 -13.66 20.07
N LEU A 258 -15.60 -13.74 21.35
CA LEU A 258 -14.23 -13.47 21.80
C LEU A 258 -13.27 -14.53 21.27
N ALA A 259 -13.67 -15.81 21.24
CA ALA A 259 -12.87 -16.88 20.62
C ALA A 259 -12.56 -16.58 19.14
N ASN A 260 -13.56 -16.11 18.37
CA ASN A 260 -13.37 -15.73 16.97
C ASN A 260 -12.47 -14.49 16.83
N GLN A 261 -12.61 -13.50 17.70
CA GLN A 261 -11.71 -12.34 17.73
C GLN A 261 -10.26 -12.77 18.00
N VAL A 262 -10.03 -13.67 18.95
CA VAL A 262 -8.68 -14.17 19.23
C VAL A 262 -8.11 -14.93 18.03
N LYS A 263 -8.87 -15.86 17.43
CA LYS A 263 -8.42 -16.60 16.23
C LYS A 263 -8.04 -15.64 15.10
N ARG A 264 -8.86 -14.63 14.85
CA ARG A 264 -8.61 -13.61 13.82
C ARG A 264 -7.36 -12.79 14.14
N THR A 265 -7.22 -12.23 15.34
CA THR A 265 -6.04 -11.45 15.70
C THR A 265 -4.75 -12.28 15.66
N LEU A 266 -4.78 -13.55 16.07
CA LEU A 266 -3.62 -14.45 16.03
C LEU A 266 -3.16 -14.85 14.62
N GLU A 267 -4.09 -14.88 13.66
CA GLU A 267 -3.80 -15.08 12.24
C GLU A 267 -3.04 -13.89 11.66
N LEU A 268 -3.53 -12.67 11.90
CA LEU A 268 -2.91 -11.43 11.45
C LEU A 268 -3.35 -10.30 12.39
N PRO A 269 -2.44 -9.47 12.93
CA PRO A 269 -2.79 -8.37 13.82
C PRO A 269 -3.48 -7.24 13.05
N SER A 270 -4.30 -6.44 13.74
CA SER A 270 -5.04 -5.32 13.16
C SER A 270 -4.12 -4.27 12.52
N HIS A 271 -2.91 -4.07 13.06
CA HIS A 271 -1.94 -3.12 12.50
C HIS A 271 -1.44 -3.51 11.09
N TRP A 272 -1.46 -4.80 10.75
CA TRP A 272 -1.05 -5.32 9.43
C TRP A 272 -2.24 -5.63 8.51
N ARG A 273 -3.48 -5.50 9.01
CA ARG A 273 -4.69 -5.74 8.23
C ARG A 273 -5.10 -4.49 7.45
N LEU A 274 -5.67 -4.72 6.27
CA LEU A 274 -6.31 -3.68 5.48
C LEU A 274 -7.58 -3.19 6.20
N GLN A 275 -7.60 -1.93 6.62
CA GLN A 275 -8.61 -1.42 7.57
C GLN A 275 -10.04 -1.55 7.02
N ARG A 276 -10.32 -1.10 5.79
CA ARG A 276 -11.66 -1.21 5.17
C ARG A 276 -12.21 -2.63 5.15
N SER A 277 -11.35 -3.64 4.95
CA SER A 277 -11.76 -5.05 4.95
C SER A 277 -12.21 -5.56 6.32
N GLN A 278 -11.84 -4.85 7.40
CA GLN A 278 -12.20 -5.20 8.78
C GLN A 278 -13.49 -4.54 9.24
N VAL A 279 -13.87 -3.40 8.65
CA VAL A 279 -15.01 -2.59 9.10
C VAL A 279 -16.30 -3.40 9.17
N ARG A 280 -16.59 -4.22 8.14
CA ARG A 280 -17.77 -5.09 8.14
C ARG A 280 -17.79 -6.03 9.34
N TRP A 281 -16.67 -6.70 9.59
CA TRP A 281 -16.54 -7.62 10.71
C TRP A 281 -16.71 -6.88 12.04
N HIS A 282 -16.14 -5.68 12.19
CA HIS A 282 -16.29 -4.87 13.40
C HIS A 282 -17.73 -4.40 13.64
N ILE A 283 -18.46 -3.99 12.59
CA ILE A 283 -19.89 -3.67 12.68
C ILE A 283 -20.68 -4.89 13.13
N GLU A 284 -20.42 -6.07 12.56
CA GLU A 284 -21.08 -7.33 12.95
C GLU A 284 -20.74 -7.69 14.41
N GLN A 285 -19.50 -7.48 14.87
CA GLN A 285 -19.15 -7.68 16.27
C GLN A 285 -19.86 -6.68 17.19
N TYR A 286 -19.92 -5.40 16.81
CA TYR A 286 -20.58 -4.36 17.59
C TYR A 286 -22.08 -4.63 17.72
N CYS A 287 -22.72 -5.07 16.63
CA CYS A 287 -24.13 -5.46 16.61
C CYS A 287 -24.46 -6.63 17.55
N ASN A 288 -23.55 -7.60 17.68
CA ASN A 288 -23.76 -8.80 18.50
C ASN A 288 -23.40 -8.60 19.99
N GLN A 289 -23.02 -7.39 20.42
CA GLN A 289 -22.80 -7.10 21.84
C GLN A 289 -24.15 -7.00 22.57
N TYR A 290 -24.38 -7.90 23.55
CA TYR A 290 -25.70 -8.10 24.19
C TYR A 290 -26.13 -7.03 25.20
N SER A 291 -25.28 -6.04 25.54
CA SER A 291 -25.61 -5.00 26.52
C SER A 291 -25.81 -3.63 25.85
N GLU A 292 -26.96 -3.02 26.10
CA GLU A 292 -27.27 -1.62 25.73
C GLU A 292 -26.33 -0.60 26.39
N GLU A 293 -25.58 -1.00 27.43
CA GLU A 293 -24.53 -0.15 28.04
C GLU A 293 -23.25 -0.05 27.17
N ILE A 294 -23.05 -0.97 26.23
CA ILE A 294 -21.82 -1.09 25.42
C ILE A 294 -22.09 -0.75 23.95
N MET A 295 -23.24 -1.17 23.42
CA MET A 295 -23.65 -0.92 22.03
C MET A 295 -24.63 0.24 21.96
N ASP A 296 -24.26 1.30 21.24
CA ASP A 296 -25.11 2.45 20.93
C ASP A 296 -25.86 2.20 19.61
N PRO A 297 -27.19 2.03 19.64
CA PRO A 297 -27.98 1.71 18.44
C PRO A 297 -27.88 2.78 17.36
N ALA A 298 -27.77 4.06 17.74
CA ALA A 298 -27.64 5.16 16.79
C ALA A 298 -26.28 5.12 16.08
N LEU A 299 -25.20 4.84 16.83
CA LEU A 299 -23.87 4.68 16.26
C LEU A 299 -23.76 3.45 15.35
N LEU A 300 -24.34 2.31 15.76
CA LEU A 300 -24.40 1.10 14.93
C LEU A 300 -25.13 1.36 13.62
N ARG A 301 -26.32 1.99 13.69
CA ARG A 301 -27.11 2.34 12.51
C ARG A 301 -26.35 3.28 11.59
N PHE A 302 -25.69 4.30 12.15
CA PHE A 302 -24.85 5.21 11.37
C PHE A 302 -23.68 4.48 10.69
N ALA A 303 -22.99 3.57 11.38
CA ALA A 303 -21.90 2.78 10.80
C ALA A 303 -22.37 1.90 9.63
N MET A 304 -23.54 1.26 9.74
CA MET A 304 -24.11 0.46 8.66
C MET A 304 -24.51 1.31 7.45
N LEU A 305 -25.14 2.47 7.68
CA LEU A 305 -25.49 3.43 6.62
C LEU A 305 -24.25 3.95 5.90
N ASP A 306 -23.24 4.38 6.65
CA ASP A 306 -21.99 4.87 6.10
C ASP A 306 -21.26 3.80 5.28
N TYR A 307 -21.20 2.57 5.80
CA TYR A 307 -20.60 1.45 5.10
C TYR A 307 -21.27 1.22 3.73
N ASN A 308 -22.61 1.21 3.69
CA ASN A 308 -23.39 1.03 2.46
C ASN A 308 -23.19 2.20 1.48
N THR A 309 -23.18 3.44 1.97
CA THR A 309 -22.94 4.64 1.13
C THR A 309 -21.58 4.59 0.46
N VAL A 310 -20.52 4.29 1.23
CA VAL A 310 -19.16 4.15 0.69
C VAL A 310 -19.07 2.95 -0.27
N GLN A 311 -19.74 1.84 0.02
CA GLN A 311 -19.81 0.68 -0.88
C GLN A 311 -20.49 1.04 -2.22
N PHE A 312 -21.58 1.80 -2.19
CA PHE A 312 -22.25 2.27 -3.40
C PHE A 312 -21.33 3.17 -4.24
N LEU A 313 -20.58 4.06 -3.58
CA LEU A 313 -19.56 4.87 -4.25
C LEU A 313 -18.51 3.99 -4.95
N TYR A 314 -17.98 2.97 -4.25
CA TYR A 314 -17.02 2.04 -4.86
C TYR A 314 -17.58 1.33 -6.08
N HIS A 315 -18.85 0.90 -6.03
CA HIS A 315 -19.51 0.29 -7.17
C HIS A 315 -19.60 1.24 -8.37
N SER A 316 -19.99 2.50 -8.12
CA SER A 316 -20.06 3.53 -9.18
C SER A 316 -18.69 3.82 -9.80
N GLU A 317 -17.63 3.85 -9.00
CA GLU A 317 -16.27 4.03 -9.48
C GLU A 317 -15.82 2.85 -10.35
N LEU A 318 -16.13 1.62 -9.93
CA LEU A 318 -15.75 0.42 -10.66
C LEU A 318 -16.49 0.30 -12.00
N ASP A 319 -17.75 0.73 -12.09
CA ASP A 319 -18.48 0.80 -13.37
C ASP A 319 -17.85 1.81 -14.35
N GLU A 320 -17.45 3.00 -13.86
CA GLU A 320 -16.71 3.98 -14.67
C GLU A 320 -15.38 3.41 -15.17
N LEU A 321 -14.63 2.76 -14.28
CA LEU A 321 -13.35 2.13 -14.61
C LEU A 321 -13.51 0.96 -15.59
N ASN A 322 -14.60 0.20 -15.49
CA ASN A 322 -14.91 -0.88 -16.43
C ASN A 322 -15.14 -0.33 -17.84
N ARG A 323 -15.79 0.84 -17.97
CA ARG A 323 -15.95 1.51 -19.26
C ARG A 323 -14.62 1.95 -19.86
N TRP A 324 -13.78 2.59 -19.05
CA TRP A 324 -12.42 2.99 -19.43
C TRP A 324 -11.56 1.79 -19.89
N TRP A 325 -11.56 0.70 -19.11
CA TRP A 325 -10.70 -0.45 -19.35
C TRP A 325 -11.13 -1.28 -20.57
N LYS A 326 -12.42 -1.63 -20.64
CA LYS A 326 -12.94 -2.54 -21.68
C LYS A 326 -13.24 -1.85 -22.99
N TYR A 327 -13.73 -0.61 -22.98
CA TYR A 327 -14.24 0.03 -24.19
C TYR A 327 -13.35 1.16 -24.69
N GLU A 328 -12.80 2.02 -23.81
CA GLU A 328 -11.98 3.14 -24.24
C GLU A 328 -10.57 2.69 -24.65
N LEU A 329 -9.88 1.94 -23.78
CA LEU A 329 -8.58 1.36 -24.12
C LEU A 329 -8.70 0.06 -24.92
N ALA A 330 -9.74 -0.73 -24.65
CA ALA A 330 -9.94 -2.07 -25.19
C ALA A 330 -8.73 -2.99 -24.93
N ILE A 331 -8.16 -2.92 -23.72
CA ILE A 331 -6.96 -3.70 -23.35
C ILE A 331 -7.20 -5.21 -23.43
N PRO A 332 -8.30 -5.78 -22.90
CA PRO A 332 -8.50 -7.23 -22.96
C PRO A 332 -8.53 -7.78 -24.40
N GLU A 333 -9.03 -6.99 -25.36
CA GLU A 333 -9.07 -7.36 -26.78
C GLU A 333 -7.72 -7.13 -27.47
N LYS A 334 -7.07 -5.97 -27.23
CA LYS A 334 -5.84 -5.59 -27.92
C LYS A 334 -4.60 -6.27 -27.38
N LEU A 335 -4.59 -6.64 -26.09
CA LEU A 335 -3.46 -7.22 -25.36
C LEU A 335 -3.87 -8.51 -24.64
N PRO A 336 -4.34 -9.55 -25.35
CA PRO A 336 -4.89 -10.76 -24.74
C PRO A 336 -3.84 -11.63 -24.00
N PHE A 337 -2.55 -11.29 -24.13
CA PHE A 337 -1.47 -11.95 -23.38
C PHE A 337 -1.35 -11.43 -21.94
N ALA A 338 -1.84 -10.22 -21.66
CA ALA A 338 -1.76 -9.58 -20.36
C ALA A 338 -2.95 -9.99 -19.49
N ARG A 339 -2.75 -9.99 -18.17
CA ARG A 339 -3.80 -10.33 -17.21
C ARG A 339 -4.92 -9.27 -17.20
N ASP A 340 -6.18 -9.70 -17.30
CA ASP A 340 -7.35 -8.84 -17.09
C ASP A 340 -7.78 -8.87 -15.62
N ARG A 341 -7.39 -7.84 -14.86
CA ARG A 341 -7.48 -7.77 -13.38
C ARG A 341 -8.00 -6.43 -12.89
N LEU A 342 -9.02 -5.90 -13.56
CA LEU A 342 -9.59 -4.59 -13.22
C LEU A 342 -10.11 -4.53 -11.77
N THR A 343 -10.90 -5.51 -11.37
CA THR A 343 -11.50 -5.53 -10.02
C THR A 343 -10.42 -5.68 -8.95
N GLU A 344 -9.44 -6.54 -9.17
CA GLU A 344 -8.29 -6.70 -8.28
C GLU A 344 -7.47 -5.41 -8.19
N SER A 345 -7.26 -4.72 -9.32
CA SER A 345 -6.59 -3.40 -9.38
C SER A 345 -7.39 -2.33 -8.62
N PHE A 346 -8.72 -2.40 -8.65
CA PHE A 346 -9.58 -1.54 -7.85
C PHE A 346 -9.54 -1.87 -6.35
N LEU A 347 -9.44 -3.14 -5.98
CA LEU A 347 -9.27 -3.55 -4.57
C LEU A 347 -7.97 -3.00 -3.98
N TRP A 348 -6.87 -2.98 -4.75
CA TRP A 348 -5.65 -2.28 -4.35
C TRP A 348 -5.90 -0.81 -4.04
N ALA A 349 -6.63 -0.12 -4.91
CA ALA A 349 -6.95 1.29 -4.76
C ALA A 349 -7.85 1.56 -3.54
N VAL A 350 -8.89 0.73 -3.31
CA VAL A 350 -9.72 0.77 -2.10
C VAL A 350 -8.88 0.59 -0.85
N GLY A 351 -7.89 -0.30 -0.90
CA GLY A 351 -6.98 -0.53 0.22
C GLY A 351 -6.06 0.66 0.52
N LEU A 352 -5.57 1.35 -0.52
CA LEU A 352 -4.72 2.52 -0.41
C LEU A 352 -5.47 3.74 0.17
N ALA A 353 -6.66 4.01 -0.37
CA ALA A 353 -7.41 5.24 -0.14
C ALA A 353 -8.91 4.91 0.07
N GLN A 354 -9.24 4.39 1.25
CA GLN A 354 -10.54 3.81 1.57
C GLN A 354 -11.64 4.85 1.81
N GLU A 355 -11.32 6.06 2.24
CA GLU A 355 -12.28 7.07 2.67
C GLU A 355 -13.02 7.68 1.45
N PRO A 356 -14.31 8.01 1.55
CA PRO A 356 -15.13 8.40 0.39
C PRO A 356 -14.55 9.59 -0.40
N HIS A 357 -13.94 10.56 0.27
CA HIS A 357 -13.36 11.75 -0.36
C HIS A 357 -12.16 11.45 -1.30
N PHE A 358 -11.59 10.25 -1.25
CA PHE A 358 -10.51 9.81 -2.15
C PHE A 358 -10.99 9.20 -3.48
N SER A 359 -12.20 9.51 -3.94
CA SER A 359 -12.76 8.92 -5.17
C SER A 359 -11.86 9.09 -6.40
N TYR A 360 -11.37 10.31 -6.66
CA TYR A 360 -10.45 10.58 -7.76
C TYR A 360 -9.14 9.80 -7.61
N CYS A 361 -8.60 9.73 -6.39
CA CYS A 361 -7.41 8.96 -6.06
C CYS A 361 -7.61 7.48 -6.38
N ARG A 362 -8.70 6.86 -5.90
CA ARG A 362 -8.98 5.44 -6.17
C ARG A 362 -9.09 5.13 -7.66
N LYS A 363 -9.80 5.97 -8.43
CA LYS A 363 -9.91 5.77 -9.88
C LYS A 363 -8.56 5.88 -10.57
N THR A 364 -7.78 6.91 -10.25
CA THR A 364 -6.43 7.11 -10.79
C THR A 364 -5.51 5.93 -10.45
N MET A 365 -5.56 5.44 -9.21
CA MET A 365 -4.74 4.32 -8.77
C MET A 365 -5.14 2.99 -9.41
N SER A 366 -6.44 2.78 -9.62
CA SER A 366 -6.92 1.59 -10.34
C SER A 366 -6.41 1.59 -11.78
N LYS A 367 -6.45 2.76 -12.45
CA LYS A 367 -5.88 2.93 -13.79
C LYS A 367 -4.38 2.61 -13.81
N LEU A 368 -3.62 3.16 -12.85
CA LEU A 368 -2.19 2.91 -12.74
C LEU A 368 -1.89 1.42 -12.53
N VAL A 369 -2.53 0.77 -11.57
CA VAL A 369 -2.27 -0.65 -11.25
C VAL A 369 -2.60 -1.54 -12.44
N CYS A 370 -3.69 -1.28 -13.15
CA CYS A 370 -4.00 -1.99 -14.39
C CYS A 370 -2.87 -1.85 -15.43
N ILE A 371 -2.37 -0.63 -15.65
CA ILE A 371 -1.31 -0.38 -16.62
C ILE A 371 0.02 -0.98 -16.15
N VAL A 372 0.35 -0.90 -14.86
CA VAL A 372 1.54 -1.53 -14.28
C VAL A 372 1.50 -3.04 -14.51
N ASN A 373 0.37 -3.70 -14.26
CA ASN A 373 0.21 -5.14 -14.52
C ASN A 373 0.42 -5.50 -16.00
N VAL A 374 -0.10 -4.68 -16.94
CA VAL A 374 0.11 -4.89 -18.38
C VAL A 374 1.57 -4.69 -18.77
N VAL A 375 2.20 -3.63 -18.26
CA VAL A 375 3.62 -3.34 -18.54
C VAL A 375 4.49 -4.47 -17.98
N ASP A 376 4.24 -4.92 -16.75
CA ASP A 376 4.88 -6.08 -16.13
C ASP A 376 4.78 -7.33 -17.03
N ASP A 377 3.59 -7.66 -17.53
CA ASP A 377 3.39 -8.79 -18.47
C ASP A 377 4.12 -8.61 -19.82
N VAL A 378 4.35 -7.36 -20.26
CA VAL A 378 5.18 -7.10 -21.44
C VAL A 378 6.64 -7.46 -21.16
N TYR A 379 7.19 -7.10 -19.99
CA TYR A 379 8.59 -7.37 -19.63
C TYR A 379 8.85 -8.83 -19.24
N ASP A 380 7.99 -9.43 -18.42
CA ASP A 380 8.27 -10.74 -17.82
C ASP A 380 7.91 -11.91 -18.73
N ILE A 381 6.95 -11.71 -19.64
CA ILE A 381 6.30 -12.78 -20.38
C ILE A 381 6.41 -12.57 -21.90
N TYR A 382 5.89 -11.46 -22.41
CA TYR A 382 5.50 -11.44 -23.82
C TYR A 382 6.58 -10.94 -24.78
N ALA A 383 7.25 -9.84 -24.45
CA ALA A 383 8.18 -9.21 -25.37
C ALA A 383 9.51 -9.97 -25.48
N SER A 384 10.19 -9.81 -26.61
CA SER A 384 11.60 -10.19 -26.74
C SER A 384 12.48 -9.12 -26.11
N LEU A 385 13.71 -9.49 -25.70
CA LEU A 385 14.65 -8.54 -25.13
C LEU A 385 14.92 -7.32 -26.03
N ASP A 386 15.03 -7.51 -27.35
CA ASP A 386 15.19 -6.41 -28.32
C ASP A 386 14.01 -5.44 -28.31
N GLU A 387 12.78 -5.96 -28.22
CA GLU A 387 11.57 -5.13 -28.11
C GLU A 387 11.51 -4.41 -26.76
N LEU A 388 11.98 -5.03 -25.68
CA LEU A 388 12.05 -4.39 -24.36
C LEU A 388 13.01 -3.21 -24.35
N HIS A 389 14.16 -3.31 -25.02
CA HIS A 389 15.04 -2.17 -25.22
C HIS A 389 14.34 -1.04 -25.99
N LEU A 390 13.61 -1.36 -27.05
CA LEU A 390 12.86 -0.37 -27.84
C LEU A 390 11.76 0.30 -27.01
N PHE A 391 10.99 -0.47 -26.24
CA PHE A 391 9.93 0.04 -25.39
C PHE A 391 10.47 0.92 -24.26
N THR A 392 11.52 0.45 -23.57
CA THR A 392 12.21 1.23 -22.53
C THR A 392 12.72 2.56 -23.12
N ALA A 393 13.38 2.53 -24.27
CA ALA A 393 13.86 3.74 -24.93
C ALA A 393 12.72 4.70 -25.35
N ALA A 394 11.55 4.17 -25.70
CA ALA A 394 10.37 4.98 -25.98
C ALA A 394 9.84 5.67 -24.70
N ILE A 395 9.74 4.96 -23.58
CA ILE A 395 9.36 5.54 -22.27
C ILE A 395 10.38 6.58 -21.81
N GLN A 396 11.68 6.32 -21.98
CA GLN A 396 12.74 7.30 -21.67
C GLN A 396 12.57 8.58 -22.50
N ARG A 397 12.24 8.45 -23.79
CA ARG A 397 12.01 9.59 -24.68
C ARG A 397 10.71 10.33 -24.37
N TRP A 398 9.64 9.61 -24.01
CA TRP A 398 8.31 10.14 -23.68
C TRP A 398 7.73 11.02 -24.79
N ASP A 399 7.81 10.56 -26.05
CA ASP A 399 7.37 11.29 -27.24
C ASP A 399 6.41 10.42 -28.07
N PRO A 400 5.08 10.68 -28.02
CA PRO A 400 4.09 9.89 -28.74
C PRO A 400 4.23 10.00 -30.27
N SER A 401 4.91 11.01 -30.80
CA SER A 401 5.11 11.16 -32.25
C SER A 401 6.17 10.22 -32.84
N LYS A 402 6.86 9.45 -31.98
CA LYS A 402 8.00 8.60 -32.37
C LYS A 402 7.82 7.16 -31.93
N ILE A 403 6.60 6.66 -31.83
CA ILE A 403 6.32 5.27 -31.42
C ILE A 403 6.05 4.33 -32.59
N ASP A 404 6.02 4.83 -33.82
CA ASP A 404 5.77 4.03 -35.04
C ASP A 404 6.78 2.90 -35.26
N THR A 405 7.96 2.98 -34.61
CA THR A 405 8.98 1.93 -34.63
C THR A 405 8.68 0.78 -33.67
N LEU A 406 7.75 0.95 -32.73
CA LEU A 406 7.34 -0.09 -31.79
C LEU A 406 6.33 -1.03 -32.45
N PRO A 407 6.28 -2.32 -32.04
CA PRO A 407 5.15 -3.18 -32.35
C PRO A 407 3.82 -2.56 -31.90
N VAL A 408 2.73 -2.83 -32.63
CA VAL A 408 1.39 -2.24 -32.38
C VAL A 408 0.90 -2.44 -30.93
N TYR A 409 1.17 -3.60 -30.33
CA TYR A 409 0.80 -3.87 -28.94
C TYR A 409 1.56 -2.95 -27.96
N MET A 410 2.85 -2.68 -28.21
CA MET A 410 3.66 -1.75 -27.41
C MET A 410 3.26 -0.29 -27.63
N GLN A 411 2.83 0.08 -28.84
CA GLN A 411 2.24 1.41 -29.07
C GLN A 411 0.99 1.60 -28.21
N THR A 412 0.15 0.56 -28.12
CA THR A 412 -1.03 0.57 -27.25
C THR A 412 -0.64 0.73 -25.78
N CYS A 413 0.34 -0.04 -25.28
CA CYS A 413 0.85 0.11 -23.91
C CYS A 413 1.43 1.50 -23.64
N PHE A 414 2.25 2.02 -24.56
CA PHE A 414 2.84 3.35 -24.44
C PHE A 414 1.77 4.43 -24.35
N MET A 415 0.75 4.38 -25.23
CA MET A 415 -0.32 5.35 -25.22
C MET A 415 -1.19 5.26 -23.96
N ALA A 416 -1.41 4.07 -23.41
CA ALA A 416 -2.09 3.91 -22.13
C ALA A 416 -1.29 4.61 -21.01
N VAL A 417 0.01 4.32 -20.88
CA VAL A 417 0.92 4.97 -19.91
C VAL A 417 0.92 6.50 -20.10
N TYR A 418 1.12 6.97 -21.33
CA TYR A 418 1.23 8.38 -21.64
C TYR A 418 -0.07 9.12 -21.30
N ASN A 419 -1.22 8.64 -21.78
CA ASN A 419 -2.49 9.34 -21.62
C ASN A 419 -2.91 9.42 -20.14
N THR A 420 -2.84 8.32 -19.38
CA THR A 420 -3.23 8.35 -17.96
C THR A 420 -2.29 9.19 -17.11
N THR A 421 -1.01 9.24 -17.46
CA THR A 421 -0.02 10.08 -16.76
C THR A 421 -0.30 11.56 -17.00
N ASN A 422 -0.61 11.94 -18.24
CA ASN A 422 -0.96 13.33 -18.56
C ASN A 422 -2.31 13.73 -17.95
N GLU A 423 -3.31 12.82 -17.93
CA GLU A 423 -4.60 13.06 -17.26
C GLU A 423 -4.41 13.48 -15.79
N LEU A 424 -3.58 12.75 -15.04
CA LEU A 424 -3.27 13.10 -13.65
C LEU A 424 -2.49 14.41 -13.53
N ALA A 425 -1.52 14.64 -14.41
CA ALA A 425 -0.75 15.89 -14.40
C ALA A 425 -1.63 17.12 -14.68
N ASP A 426 -2.52 17.03 -15.67
CA ASP A 426 -3.46 18.07 -16.03
C ASP A 426 -4.42 18.35 -14.87
N HIS A 427 -4.92 17.31 -14.20
CA HIS A 427 -5.72 17.46 -12.99
C HIS A 427 -4.97 18.24 -11.90
N ASN A 428 -3.71 17.93 -11.64
CA ASN A 428 -2.90 18.60 -10.62
C ASN A 428 -2.64 20.08 -10.95
N ILE A 429 -2.46 20.39 -12.24
CA ILE A 429 -2.38 21.79 -12.72
C ILE A 429 -3.72 22.50 -12.47
N MET A 430 -4.84 21.87 -12.78
CA MET A 430 -6.16 22.48 -12.61
C MET A 430 -6.55 22.68 -11.14
N GLN A 431 -6.22 21.74 -10.26
CA GLN A 431 -6.60 21.81 -8.85
C GLN A 431 -5.63 22.62 -7.99
N GLN A 432 -4.32 22.58 -8.28
CA GLN A 432 -3.30 23.15 -7.40
C GLN A 432 -2.30 24.06 -8.13
N GLY A 433 -2.39 24.22 -9.46
CA GLY A 433 -1.40 24.96 -10.25
C GLY A 433 -0.03 24.28 -10.31
N PHE A 434 0.07 23.01 -9.90
CA PHE A 434 1.33 22.27 -9.83
C PHE A 434 1.47 21.31 -11.01
N ASN A 435 2.54 21.46 -11.79
CA ASN A 435 2.85 20.54 -12.87
C ASN A 435 3.59 19.31 -12.34
N SER A 436 2.86 18.22 -12.09
CA SER A 436 3.44 16.96 -11.62
C SER A 436 4.00 16.07 -12.74
N LEU A 437 3.80 16.42 -14.02
CA LEU A 437 4.20 15.59 -15.16
C LEU A 437 5.67 15.16 -15.13
N PRO A 438 6.66 16.02 -14.81
CA PRO A 438 8.06 15.62 -14.78
C PRO A 438 8.33 14.47 -13.81
N PHE A 439 7.70 14.49 -12.63
CA PHE A 439 7.90 13.50 -11.57
C PHE A 439 7.16 12.19 -11.88
N LEU A 440 5.93 12.28 -12.39
CA LEU A 440 5.14 11.12 -12.80
C LEU A 440 5.78 10.37 -13.98
N LYS A 441 6.35 11.13 -14.93
CA LYS A 441 7.18 10.60 -16.03
C LYS A 441 8.43 9.91 -15.48
N GLN A 442 9.17 10.57 -14.58
CA GLN A 442 10.39 10.00 -14.00
C GLN A 442 10.12 8.67 -13.28
N ALA A 443 8.98 8.54 -12.58
CA ALA A 443 8.60 7.29 -11.94
C ALA A 443 8.41 6.13 -12.95
N TRP A 444 7.76 6.38 -14.11
CA TRP A 444 7.64 5.37 -15.18
C TRP A 444 8.97 5.02 -15.83
N GLN A 445 9.82 6.03 -16.04
CA GLN A 445 11.14 5.84 -16.61
C GLN A 445 12.00 4.92 -15.74
N GLU A 446 11.99 5.14 -14.42
CA GLU A 446 12.74 4.30 -13.49
C GLU A 446 12.11 2.90 -13.39
N GLN A 447 10.78 2.79 -13.32
CA GLN A 447 10.11 1.49 -13.24
C GLN A 447 10.40 0.61 -14.48
N CYS A 448 10.31 1.17 -15.69
CA CYS A 448 10.60 0.43 -16.92
C CYS A 448 12.08 0.02 -17.01
N LYS A 449 12.99 0.85 -16.49
CA LYS A 449 14.41 0.51 -16.43
C LYS A 449 14.66 -0.68 -15.50
N LEU A 450 14.03 -0.70 -14.33
CA LEU A 450 14.12 -1.81 -13.38
C LEU A 450 13.55 -3.12 -13.97
N TYR A 451 12.41 -3.05 -14.67
CA TYR A 451 11.88 -4.21 -15.37
C TYR A 451 12.79 -4.70 -16.50
N LEU A 452 13.45 -3.79 -17.23
CA LEU A 452 14.46 -4.18 -18.22
C LEU A 452 15.64 -4.91 -17.56
N GLU A 453 16.15 -4.41 -16.43
CA GLU A 453 17.25 -5.04 -15.69
C GLU A 453 16.87 -6.46 -15.19
N GLU A 454 15.60 -6.68 -14.81
CA GLU A 454 15.10 -8.02 -14.47
C GLU A 454 15.00 -8.94 -15.69
N ALA A 455 14.49 -8.43 -16.82
CA ALA A 455 14.43 -9.18 -18.07
C ALA A 455 15.83 -9.55 -18.62
N GLU A 456 16.79 -8.63 -18.54
CA GLU A 456 18.19 -8.88 -18.93
C GLU A 456 18.83 -9.99 -18.10
N ALA A 457 18.60 -9.99 -16.78
CA ALA A 457 19.06 -11.06 -15.90
C ALA A 457 18.41 -12.41 -16.24
N PHE A 458 17.10 -12.42 -16.48
CA PHE A 458 16.36 -13.60 -16.90
C PHE A 458 16.92 -14.20 -18.20
N HIS A 459 17.30 -13.36 -19.16
CA HIS A 459 17.87 -13.78 -20.44
C HIS A 459 19.37 -14.13 -20.39
N THR A 460 20.05 -13.88 -19.27
CA THR A 460 21.48 -14.15 -19.11
C THR A 460 21.71 -15.62 -18.78
N VAL A 461 22.42 -16.33 -19.67
CA VAL A 461 22.75 -17.76 -19.47
C VAL A 461 23.63 -17.93 -18.23
N GLY A 462 23.16 -18.75 -17.29
CA GLY A 462 23.90 -19.02 -16.05
C GLY A 462 23.89 -17.85 -15.07
N PHE A 463 22.90 -16.95 -15.15
CA PHE A 463 22.72 -15.90 -14.17
C PHE A 463 22.56 -16.50 -12.77
N GLU A 464 23.44 -16.07 -11.86
CA GLU A 464 23.39 -16.42 -10.44
C GLU A 464 23.53 -15.14 -9.62
N GLU A 465 22.68 -15.02 -8.60
CA GLU A 465 22.73 -13.93 -7.63
C GLU A 465 22.49 -14.49 -6.23
N THR A 466 22.98 -13.79 -5.21
CA THR A 466 22.66 -14.09 -3.81
C THR A 466 21.25 -13.61 -3.45
N PHE A 467 20.70 -14.08 -2.34
CA PHE A 467 19.43 -13.62 -1.80
C PHE A 467 19.41 -12.10 -1.60
N GLU A 468 20.49 -11.51 -1.06
CA GLU A 468 20.57 -10.05 -0.85
C GLU A 468 20.66 -9.28 -2.16
N GLN A 469 21.37 -9.80 -3.17
CA GLN A 469 21.46 -9.17 -4.49
C GLN A 469 20.09 -9.17 -5.18
N TYR A 470 19.39 -10.31 -5.15
CA TYR A 470 18.02 -10.42 -5.60
C TYR A 470 17.14 -9.40 -4.88
N LEU A 471 17.16 -9.39 -3.55
CA LEU A 471 16.26 -8.56 -2.75
C LEU A 471 16.51 -7.06 -3.00
N GLU A 472 17.77 -6.63 -3.13
CA GLU A 472 18.15 -5.23 -3.41
C GLU A 472 17.61 -4.72 -4.76
N ARG A 473 17.40 -5.62 -5.72
CA ARG A 473 16.73 -5.32 -6.98
C ARG A 473 15.22 -5.47 -6.86
N GLY A 474 14.76 -6.57 -6.28
CA GLY A 474 13.36 -6.96 -6.18
C GLY A 474 12.50 -5.97 -5.40
N TRP A 475 13.02 -5.33 -4.34
CA TRP A 475 12.26 -4.31 -3.63
C TRP A 475 12.02 -3.06 -4.50
N LYS A 476 12.88 -2.76 -5.48
CA LYS A 476 12.68 -1.63 -6.39
C LYS A 476 11.68 -1.98 -7.49
N SER A 477 11.76 -3.19 -8.03
CA SER A 477 10.92 -3.63 -9.15
C SER A 477 9.47 -3.89 -8.76
N VAL A 478 9.15 -4.18 -7.49
CA VAL A 478 7.78 -4.48 -6.99
C VAL A 478 6.77 -3.30 -7.08
N ALA A 479 7.11 -2.24 -7.82
CA ALA A 479 6.27 -1.08 -8.16
C ALA A 479 5.76 -0.23 -6.98
N THR A 480 6.24 -0.47 -5.77
CA THR A 480 5.80 0.28 -4.58
C THR A 480 6.09 1.79 -4.73
N SER A 481 7.27 2.17 -5.23
CA SER A 481 7.63 3.59 -5.38
C SER A 481 6.74 4.33 -6.37
N ILE A 482 6.50 3.76 -7.56
CA ILE A 482 5.63 4.40 -8.56
C ILE A 482 4.20 4.51 -8.05
N VAL A 483 3.69 3.48 -7.37
CA VAL A 483 2.36 3.50 -6.74
C VAL A 483 2.27 4.63 -5.71
N LEU A 484 3.26 4.80 -4.83
CA LEU A 484 3.25 5.87 -3.83
C LEU A 484 3.35 7.26 -4.44
N VAL A 485 4.19 7.45 -5.47
CA VAL A 485 4.31 8.73 -6.18
C VAL A 485 2.97 9.15 -6.82
N TYR A 486 2.31 8.23 -7.51
CA TYR A 486 1.01 8.49 -8.15
C TYR A 486 -0.10 8.69 -7.12
N THR A 487 -0.12 7.88 -6.06
CA THR A 487 -1.15 7.99 -5.02
C THR A 487 -1.00 9.32 -4.28
N TYR A 488 0.23 9.73 -3.95
CA TYR A 488 0.49 11.03 -3.35
C TYR A 488 -0.02 12.17 -4.25
N ALA A 489 0.30 12.10 -5.55
CA ALA A 489 -0.16 13.07 -6.54
C ALA A 489 -1.69 13.13 -6.66
N ALA A 490 -2.41 12.02 -6.50
CA ALA A 490 -3.86 11.93 -6.65
C ALA A 490 -4.63 12.09 -5.33
N SER A 491 -3.94 12.08 -4.17
CA SER A 491 -4.54 12.09 -2.83
C SER A 491 -5.12 13.44 -2.40
N GLY A 492 -4.87 14.51 -3.13
CA GLY A 492 -5.18 15.87 -2.66
C GLY A 492 -4.20 16.40 -1.61
N ALA A 493 -3.05 15.73 -1.40
CA ALA A 493 -1.93 16.29 -0.66
C ALA A 493 -1.47 17.62 -1.27
N ASN A 494 -0.85 18.46 -0.43
CA ASN A 494 -0.20 19.68 -0.90
C ASN A 494 1.03 19.31 -1.74
N LEU A 495 0.95 19.54 -3.04
CA LEU A 495 1.99 19.11 -3.98
C LEU A 495 3.15 20.11 -4.01
N GLY A 496 4.36 19.60 -4.00
CA GLY A 496 5.57 20.41 -4.07
C GLY A 496 6.75 19.62 -4.59
N THR A 497 7.67 20.32 -5.27
CA THR A 497 8.88 19.73 -5.86
C THR A 497 9.68 18.94 -4.84
N GLN A 498 9.88 19.48 -3.62
CA GLN A 498 10.66 18.84 -2.57
C GLN A 498 10.06 17.48 -2.15
N SER A 499 8.74 17.38 -2.04
CA SER A 499 8.05 16.13 -1.71
C SER A 499 8.27 15.08 -2.80
N PHE A 500 8.14 15.45 -4.08
CA PHE A 500 8.37 14.51 -5.18
C PHE A 500 9.85 14.10 -5.31
N GLU A 501 10.78 15.04 -5.17
CA GLU A 501 12.22 14.74 -5.14
C GLU A 501 12.56 13.79 -3.99
N TYR A 502 11.94 13.97 -2.82
CA TYR A 502 12.09 13.04 -1.70
C TYR A 502 11.55 11.65 -2.06
N LEU A 503 10.31 11.54 -2.58
CA LEU A 503 9.68 10.26 -2.93
C LEU A 503 10.45 9.48 -4.01
N LEU A 504 10.96 10.19 -5.02
CA LEU A 504 11.70 9.59 -6.16
C LEU A 504 13.10 9.11 -5.78
N ASN A 505 13.66 9.55 -4.65
CA ASN A 505 14.98 9.15 -4.16
C ASN A 505 14.94 7.98 -3.17
N TYR A 506 13.89 7.16 -3.22
CA TYR A 506 13.73 5.95 -2.41
C TYR A 506 14.04 6.17 -0.91
N PRO A 507 13.26 7.02 -0.23
CA PRO A 507 13.45 7.26 1.19
C PRO A 507 13.32 5.94 1.98
N LYS A 508 13.97 5.87 3.15
CA LYS A 508 14.03 4.64 3.96
C LYS A 508 12.65 4.02 4.22
N PHE A 509 11.64 4.86 4.47
CA PHE A 509 10.26 4.40 4.61
C PHE A 509 9.77 3.64 3.36
N THR A 510 9.86 4.24 2.16
CA THR A 510 9.53 3.56 0.89
C THR A 510 10.34 2.28 0.72
N ARG A 511 11.65 2.31 1.00
CA ARG A 511 12.49 1.12 0.91
C ARG A 511 11.93 -0.02 1.76
N TRP A 512 11.66 0.20 3.04
CA TRP A 512 11.18 -0.87 3.93
C TRP A 512 9.76 -1.33 3.59
N VAL A 513 8.86 -0.42 3.22
CA VAL A 513 7.53 -0.78 2.70
C VAL A 513 7.68 -1.68 1.47
N SER A 514 8.55 -1.31 0.52
CA SER A 514 8.79 -2.08 -0.69
C SER A 514 9.45 -3.43 -0.42
N THR A 515 10.39 -3.50 0.54
CA THR A 515 11.00 -4.76 0.96
C THR A 515 9.95 -5.71 1.53
N ALA A 516 9.08 -5.24 2.44
CA ALA A 516 7.99 -6.06 2.97
C ALA A 516 7.06 -6.54 1.84
N ASN A 517 6.69 -5.64 0.93
CA ASN A 517 5.82 -5.93 -0.21
C ASN A 517 6.40 -7.00 -1.14
N ARG A 518 7.70 -6.90 -1.49
CA ARG A 518 8.41 -7.91 -2.29
C ARG A 518 8.41 -9.27 -1.60
N LEU A 519 8.80 -9.34 -0.32
CA LEU A 519 8.82 -10.61 0.42
C LEU A 519 7.43 -11.25 0.52
N ILE A 520 6.38 -10.43 0.74
CA ILE A 520 4.98 -10.90 0.79
C ILE A 520 4.53 -11.45 -0.57
N ASN A 521 4.83 -10.73 -1.65
CA ASN A 521 4.51 -11.15 -3.01
C ASN A 521 5.20 -12.48 -3.35
N ASP A 522 6.51 -12.56 -3.17
CA ASP A 522 7.30 -13.75 -3.49
C ASP A 522 6.82 -14.98 -2.72
N LEU A 523 6.44 -14.83 -1.44
CA LEU A 523 5.88 -15.95 -0.66
C LEU A 523 4.63 -16.55 -1.32
N ALA A 524 3.78 -15.71 -1.90
CA ALA A 524 2.53 -16.12 -2.52
C ALA A 524 2.71 -16.62 -3.96
N THR A 525 3.68 -16.10 -4.70
CA THR A 525 3.83 -16.36 -6.15
C THR A 525 4.92 -17.38 -6.50
N SER A 526 5.88 -17.64 -5.59
CA SER A 526 7.11 -18.44 -5.86
C SER A 526 6.87 -19.72 -6.67
N LYS A 527 5.86 -20.53 -6.30
CA LYS A 527 5.57 -21.81 -6.97
C LYS A 527 5.11 -21.63 -8.42
N ALA A 528 4.26 -20.64 -8.67
CA ALA A 528 3.74 -20.37 -10.01
C ALA A 528 4.84 -19.79 -10.91
N GLU A 529 5.67 -18.91 -10.36
CA GLU A 529 6.78 -18.26 -11.07
C GLU A 529 7.87 -19.25 -11.46
N LEU A 530 8.26 -20.14 -10.54
CA LEU A 530 9.14 -21.26 -10.88
C LEU A 530 8.57 -22.16 -11.97
N GLY A 531 7.27 -22.47 -11.90
CA GLY A 531 6.59 -23.34 -12.87
C GLY A 531 6.60 -22.80 -14.30
N ARG A 532 6.70 -21.47 -14.49
CA ARG A 532 6.82 -20.80 -15.80
C ARG A 532 8.27 -20.49 -16.20
N GLY A 533 9.23 -20.98 -15.42
CA GLY A 533 10.67 -20.89 -15.70
C GLY A 533 11.32 -19.55 -15.36
N ASP A 534 10.71 -18.75 -14.47
CA ASP A 534 11.24 -17.45 -14.01
C ASP A 534 12.56 -17.60 -13.21
N ILE A 535 13.25 -16.48 -12.95
CA ILE A 535 14.45 -16.46 -12.08
C ILE A 535 14.08 -16.81 -10.63
N LEU A 536 15.07 -17.26 -9.84
CA LEU A 536 14.86 -17.55 -8.42
C LEU A 536 14.44 -16.27 -7.68
N LYS A 537 13.37 -16.38 -6.88
CA LYS A 537 12.85 -15.27 -6.06
C LYS A 537 13.31 -15.42 -4.62
N SER A 538 12.74 -14.68 -3.68
CA SER A 538 13.17 -14.69 -2.27
C SER A 538 13.25 -16.10 -1.66
N VAL A 539 12.25 -16.95 -1.89
CA VAL A 539 12.17 -18.28 -1.27
C VAL A 539 13.29 -19.18 -1.79
N GLU A 540 13.42 -19.28 -3.11
CA GLU A 540 14.35 -20.20 -3.73
C GLU A 540 15.80 -19.73 -3.65
N SER A 541 16.04 -18.42 -3.77
CA SER A 541 17.37 -17.85 -3.57
C SER A 541 17.86 -18.12 -2.15
N TYR A 542 16.99 -17.95 -1.14
CA TYR A 542 17.32 -18.27 0.25
C TYR A 542 17.59 -19.78 0.46
N MET A 543 16.76 -20.65 -0.13
CA MET A 543 16.96 -22.10 -0.08
C MET A 543 18.32 -22.50 -0.67
N LYS A 544 18.64 -21.99 -1.87
CA LYS A 544 19.88 -22.31 -2.59
C LYS A 544 21.12 -21.85 -1.81
N GLU A 545 21.07 -20.64 -1.24
CA GLU A 545 22.22 -20.04 -0.56
C GLU A 545 22.50 -20.68 0.81
N ASN A 546 21.45 -21.08 1.54
CA ASN A 546 21.58 -21.58 2.92
C ASN A 546 21.49 -23.11 3.03
N ASP A 547 21.25 -23.83 1.93
CA ASP A 547 21.04 -25.28 1.89
C ASP A 547 19.94 -25.76 2.88
N VAL A 548 18.79 -25.08 2.82
CA VAL A 548 17.64 -25.34 3.70
C VAL A 548 16.40 -25.78 2.93
N SER A 549 15.45 -26.40 3.64
CA SER A 549 14.17 -26.78 3.04
C SER A 549 13.30 -25.58 2.67
N GLU A 550 12.36 -25.76 1.74
CA GLU A 550 11.37 -24.72 1.38
C GLU A 550 10.58 -24.24 2.61
N LYS A 551 10.25 -25.16 3.53
CA LYS A 551 9.55 -24.82 4.77
C LYS A 551 10.37 -23.89 5.65
N GLU A 552 11.65 -24.17 5.82
CA GLU A 552 12.56 -23.33 6.62
C GLU A 552 12.77 -21.96 5.96
N ALA A 553 12.96 -21.93 4.63
CA ALA A 553 13.07 -20.69 3.88
C ALA A 553 11.81 -19.82 4.04
N ARG A 554 10.62 -20.37 3.83
CA ARG A 554 9.35 -19.63 4.01
C ARG A 554 9.19 -19.08 5.43
N LEU A 555 9.53 -19.85 6.45
CA LEU A 555 9.51 -19.39 7.85
C LEU A 555 10.50 -18.25 8.08
N ASN A 556 11.69 -18.32 7.46
CA ASN A 556 12.68 -17.24 7.53
C ASN A 556 12.17 -15.96 6.85
N ILE A 557 11.59 -16.07 5.65
CA ILE A 557 11.02 -14.92 4.94
C ILE A 557 9.88 -14.27 5.75
N GLU A 558 8.98 -15.05 6.37
CA GLU A 558 7.95 -14.50 7.27
C GLU A 558 8.55 -13.77 8.48
N LYS A 559 9.63 -14.31 9.05
CA LYS A 559 10.37 -13.62 10.11
C LYS A 559 10.95 -12.30 9.62
N GLN A 560 11.58 -12.27 8.44
CA GLN A 560 12.14 -11.05 7.84
C GLN A 560 11.05 -10.01 7.55
N ILE A 561 9.84 -10.41 7.16
CA ILE A 561 8.72 -9.47 7.01
C ILE A 561 8.39 -8.83 8.36
N GLY A 562 8.34 -9.60 9.44
CA GLY A 562 8.12 -9.06 10.79
C GLY A 562 9.22 -8.09 11.24
N GLU A 563 10.48 -8.42 10.97
CA GLU A 563 11.62 -7.52 11.22
C GLU A 563 11.56 -6.24 10.38
N THR A 564 11.10 -6.36 9.13
CA THR A 564 10.92 -5.22 8.23
C THR A 564 9.79 -4.30 8.69
N TRP A 565 8.68 -4.84 9.21
CA TRP A 565 7.59 -4.04 9.78
C TRP A 565 8.03 -3.19 10.97
N MET A 566 8.99 -3.65 11.78
CA MET A 566 9.55 -2.82 12.85
C MET A 566 10.28 -1.59 12.30
N LYS A 567 11.03 -1.76 11.21
CA LYS A 567 11.70 -0.64 10.50
C LYS A 567 10.70 0.29 9.82
N ILE A 568 9.60 -0.26 9.28
CA ILE A 568 8.47 0.54 8.76
C ILE A 568 7.89 1.40 9.87
N ASN A 569 7.63 0.84 11.06
CA ASN A 569 7.09 1.59 12.20
C ASN A 569 8.03 2.72 12.62
N GLU A 570 9.34 2.46 12.71
CA GLU A 570 10.35 3.45 13.07
C GLU A 570 10.36 4.63 12.10
N GLU A 571 10.44 4.34 10.80
CA GLU A 571 10.46 5.37 9.77
C GLU A 571 9.10 6.07 9.63
N ALA A 572 7.97 5.36 9.83
CA ALA A 572 6.65 5.97 9.85
C ALA A 572 6.56 7.05 10.93
N MET A 573 7.00 6.73 12.16
CA MET A 573 7.03 7.67 13.28
C MET A 573 7.93 8.89 12.99
N ALA A 574 9.11 8.66 12.40
CA ALA A 574 10.05 9.73 12.07
C ALA A 574 9.51 10.70 11.00
N ASN A 575 8.67 10.23 10.08
CA ASN A 575 8.15 11.03 8.97
C ASN A 575 6.70 11.52 9.18
N TYR A 576 6.01 11.07 10.24
CA TYR A 576 4.56 11.30 10.39
C TYR A 576 4.18 12.79 10.49
N GLY A 577 4.99 13.61 11.17
CA GLY A 577 4.71 15.03 11.34
C GLY A 577 4.68 15.81 10.03
N ASP A 578 5.72 15.67 9.21
CA ASP A 578 5.87 16.45 7.98
C ASP A 578 5.15 15.84 6.77
N MET A 579 4.97 14.51 6.76
CA MET A 579 4.53 13.75 5.59
C MET A 579 3.41 12.75 5.93
N LYS A 580 2.48 13.11 6.83
CA LYS A 580 1.36 12.26 7.31
C LYS A 580 0.63 11.51 6.19
N MET A 581 0.23 12.21 5.12
CA MET A 581 -0.47 11.59 3.99
C MET A 581 0.37 10.48 3.35
N TYR A 582 1.64 10.76 3.06
CA TYR A 582 2.55 9.78 2.47
C TYR A 582 2.80 8.57 3.39
N VAL A 583 2.95 8.80 4.69
CA VAL A 583 3.10 7.70 5.67
C VAL A 583 1.86 6.81 5.70
N ASN A 584 0.66 7.40 5.74
CA ASN A 584 -0.59 6.66 5.73
C ASN A 584 -0.75 5.83 4.45
N LEU A 585 -0.44 6.42 3.29
CA LEU A 585 -0.49 5.71 2.00
C LEU A 585 0.50 4.52 1.97
N GLY A 586 1.73 4.69 2.48
CA GLY A 586 2.71 3.61 2.57
C GLY A 586 2.29 2.47 3.50
N LEU A 587 1.76 2.79 4.67
CA LEU A 587 1.23 1.79 5.61
C LEU A 587 0.04 1.04 4.99
N ASN A 588 -0.86 1.75 4.33
CA ASN A 588 -2.01 1.16 3.65
C ASN A 588 -1.59 0.26 2.47
N LEU A 589 -0.57 0.66 1.72
CA LEU A 589 -0.01 -0.18 0.66
C LEU A 589 0.55 -1.50 1.21
N ALA A 590 1.33 -1.44 2.30
CA ALA A 590 1.87 -2.64 2.95
C ALA A 590 0.75 -3.58 3.45
N ARG A 591 -0.31 -3.01 4.03
CA ARG A 591 -1.52 -3.76 4.42
C ARG A 591 -2.26 -4.34 3.21
N GLY A 592 -2.28 -3.62 2.09
CA GLY A 592 -2.81 -4.07 0.80
C GLY A 592 -2.07 -5.30 0.27
N PHE A 593 -0.74 -5.32 0.34
CA PHE A 593 0.07 -6.49 -0.03
C PHE A 593 -0.28 -7.69 0.85
N ARG A 594 -0.35 -7.51 2.18
CA ARG A 594 -0.83 -8.58 3.05
C ARG A 594 -2.23 -9.05 2.68
N PHE A 595 -3.16 -8.15 2.35
CA PHE A 595 -4.53 -8.51 1.97
C PHE A 595 -4.58 -9.32 0.67
N MET A 596 -3.88 -8.87 -0.38
CA MET A 596 -3.93 -9.48 -1.71
C MET A 596 -3.19 -10.81 -1.78
N TYR A 597 -2.15 -10.98 -0.95
CA TYR A 597 -1.30 -12.18 -0.98
C TYR A 597 -1.48 -13.11 0.23
N GLN A 598 -2.48 -12.87 1.09
CA GLN A 598 -2.67 -13.64 2.34
C GLN A 598 -2.85 -15.14 2.10
N TYR A 599 -3.52 -15.52 1.02
CA TYR A 599 -3.94 -16.90 0.76
C TYR A 599 -3.48 -17.43 -0.61
N GLY A 600 -2.47 -16.80 -1.20
CA GLY A 600 -2.00 -17.09 -2.56
C GLY A 600 -1.95 -15.83 -3.41
N ASP A 601 -1.82 -16.00 -4.72
CA ASP A 601 -1.72 -14.87 -5.66
C ASP A 601 -3.09 -14.26 -5.99
N GLY A 602 -3.60 -13.41 -5.10
CA GLY A 602 -4.87 -12.70 -5.31
C GLY A 602 -4.83 -11.61 -6.39
N ASN A 603 -3.67 -11.34 -7.00
CA ASN A 603 -3.53 -10.34 -8.07
C ASN A 603 -3.46 -11.00 -9.46
N GLY A 604 -2.52 -11.93 -9.66
CA GLY A 604 -2.33 -12.62 -10.93
C GLY A 604 -3.30 -13.79 -11.13
N MET A 605 -3.58 -14.55 -10.08
CA MET A 605 -4.33 -15.81 -10.11
C MET A 605 -5.41 -15.87 -8.99
N PRO A 606 -6.36 -14.91 -8.95
CA PRO A 606 -7.31 -14.81 -7.86
C PRO A 606 -8.19 -16.06 -7.75
N THR A 607 -8.44 -16.48 -6.51
CA THR A 607 -9.22 -17.67 -6.18
C THR A 607 -10.69 -17.32 -5.89
N PRO A 608 -11.61 -18.30 -5.81
CA PRO A 608 -12.98 -18.05 -5.36
C PRO A 608 -13.05 -17.36 -3.98
N MET A 609 -12.10 -17.64 -3.09
CA MET A 609 -12.04 -16.99 -1.78
C MET A 609 -11.69 -15.49 -1.89
N ASP A 610 -10.82 -15.11 -2.84
CA ASP A 610 -10.52 -13.70 -3.10
C ASP A 610 -11.74 -12.98 -3.68
N LYS A 611 -12.50 -13.68 -4.55
CA LYS A 611 -13.79 -13.20 -5.04
C LYS A 611 -14.77 -12.95 -3.90
N ASP A 612 -14.92 -13.88 -2.96
CA ASP A 612 -15.85 -13.73 -1.83
C ASP A 612 -15.49 -12.53 -0.94
N ARG A 613 -14.19 -12.30 -0.71
CA ARG A 613 -13.70 -11.14 0.05
C ARG A 613 -14.02 -9.83 -0.66
N ALA A 614 -13.85 -9.79 -1.98
CA ALA A 614 -14.20 -8.64 -2.81
C ALA A 614 -15.71 -8.40 -2.89
N MET A 615 -16.52 -9.47 -2.99
CA MET A 615 -17.98 -9.43 -2.94
C MET A 615 -18.49 -8.82 -1.64
N ALA A 616 -17.93 -9.25 -0.50
CA ALA A 616 -18.28 -8.69 0.81
C ALA A 616 -17.99 -7.18 0.91
N LEU A 617 -16.94 -6.71 0.23
CA LEU A 617 -16.48 -5.32 0.29
C LEU A 617 -17.28 -4.39 -0.65
N ILE A 618 -17.56 -4.84 -1.88
CA ILE A 618 -18.07 -3.99 -2.96
C ILE A 618 -19.56 -4.24 -3.26
N TRP A 619 -20.07 -5.46 -3.06
CA TRP A 619 -21.42 -5.83 -3.54
C TRP A 619 -22.41 -6.27 -2.46
N HIS A 620 -21.96 -6.64 -1.25
CA HIS A 620 -22.86 -7.09 -0.19
C HIS A 620 -23.11 -5.97 0.85
N PRO A 621 -24.23 -5.23 0.77
CA PRO A 621 -24.55 -4.22 1.76
C PRO A 621 -25.03 -4.83 3.08
N PHE A 622 -25.04 -4.02 4.13
CA PHE A 622 -25.79 -4.32 5.34
C PHE A 622 -27.30 -4.16 5.11
N THR A 623 -28.08 -5.08 5.67
CA THR A 623 -29.53 -4.90 5.78
C THR A 623 -29.84 -4.05 7.01
N ILE A 624 -30.50 -2.92 6.81
CA ILE A 624 -30.91 -2.01 7.87
C ILE A 624 -32.42 -2.16 8.01
N LYS A 625 -32.88 -2.73 9.13
CA LYS A 625 -34.32 -2.83 9.42
C LYS A 625 -34.82 -1.46 9.88
N GLU A 626 -35.98 -1.03 9.37
CA GLU A 626 -36.71 0.07 10.00
C GLU A 626 -37.06 -0.33 11.43
N THR A 627 -36.75 0.55 12.38
CA THR A 627 -37.36 0.46 13.71
C THR A 627 -38.85 0.66 13.50
N GLU A 628 -39.65 -0.40 13.62
CA GLU A 628 -41.09 -0.26 13.76
C GLU A 628 -41.33 0.73 14.90
N GLU A 629 -41.95 1.87 14.57
CA GLU A 629 -42.46 2.78 15.57
C GLU A 629 -43.35 1.97 16.49
N THR A 630 -42.92 1.77 17.74
CA THR A 630 -43.81 1.44 18.84
C THR A 630 -44.81 2.58 18.99
N THR A 631 -45.86 2.54 18.16
CA THR A 631 -47.12 3.23 18.39
C THR A 631 -47.78 2.50 19.55
N ALA A 632 -47.39 2.90 20.77
CA ALA A 632 -48.16 2.60 21.96
C ALA A 632 -49.54 3.28 21.81
N VAL A 633 -50.59 2.47 21.78
CA VAL A 633 -51.98 2.88 22.05
C VAL A 633 -52.27 2.66 23.52
#